data_AF-B0T3E6-F1
#
_entry.id   AF-B0T3E6-F1
#
_cell.length_a   1.000
_cell.length_b   1.000
_cell.length_c   1.000
_cell.angle_alpha   90.00
_cell.angle_beta   90.00
_cell.angle_gamma   90.00
#
_symmetry.space_group_name_H-M   'P 1'
#
loop_
_entity.id
_entity.type
_entity.pdbx_description
1 polymer ?
#
loop_
_entity_poly.entity_id
_entity_poly.type
_entity_poly.pdbx_seq_one_letter_code
_entity_poly.pdbx_strand_id
1 'polypeptide(L)' 'MDSILVVTKPFDWCVERQGQTLSRHSTQEAAYKAALDYASALFEDGVKTQVAIKPEPRTFAGVSPD' A
#
# COMPACT_ATOMS: atom_id res chain seq x y z
N MET A 1 -14.13 1.00 -8.11
CA MET A 1 -13.95 0.28 -6.84
C MET A 1 -12.84 1.01 -6.11
N ASP A 2 -13.05 1.42 -4.86
CA ASP A 2 -12.00 2.15 -4.12
C ASP A 2 -10.85 1.18 -3.80
N SER A 3 -9.62 1.67 -3.80
CA SER A 3 -8.44 0.83 -3.61
C SER A 3 -7.44 1.48 -2.67
N ILE A 4 -7.05 0.72 -1.64
CA ILE A 4 -5.95 1.04 -0.75
C ILE A 4 -4.78 0.12 -1.11
N LEU A 5 -3.61 0.73 -1.33
CA LEU A 5 -2.40 0.07 -1.76
C LEU A 5 -1.37 0.10 -0.64
N VAL A 6 -0.84 -1.05 -0.28
CA VAL A 6 0.34 -1.15 0.58
C VAL A 6 1.56 -1.28 -0.33
N VAL A 7 2.35 -0.22 -0.41
CA VAL A 7 3.50 -0.11 -1.29
C VAL A 7 4.78 -0.27 -0.49
N THR A 8 5.64 -1.21 -0.88
CA THR A 8 6.99 -1.29 -0.32
C THR A 8 7.88 -0.24 -0.99
N LYS A 9 8.58 0.53 -0.17
CA LYS A 9 9.66 1.45 -0.53
C LYS A 9 10.97 0.85 0.00
N PRO A 10 12.15 1.28 -0.47
CA PRO A 10 13.42 0.66 -0.12
C PRO A 10 13.68 0.53 1.40
N PHE A 11 13.13 1.43 2.22
CA PHE A 11 13.32 1.42 3.68
C PHE A 11 12.02 1.50 4.49
N ASP A 12 10.87 1.55 3.84
CA ASP A 12 9.58 1.81 4.47
C ASP A 12 8.42 1.19 3.69
N TRP A 13 7.24 1.21 4.30
CA TRP A 13 5.98 0.73 3.74
C TRP A 13 4.97 1.86 3.75
N CYS A 14 4.47 2.23 2.58
CA CYS A 14 3.49 3.28 2.40
C CYS A 14 2.09 2.69 2.24
N VAL A 15 1.10 3.32 2.85
CA VAL A 15 -0.31 3.06 2.54
C VAL A 15 -0.80 4.18 1.64
N GLU A 16 -1.28 3.85 0.46
CA GLU A 16 -1.72 4.81 -0.55
C GLU A 16 -3.19 4.60 -0.90
N ARG A 17 -3.93 5.68 -1.15
CA ARG A 17 -5.29 5.63 -1.68
C ARG A 17 -5.40 6.66 -2.78
N GLN A 18 -5.85 6.23 -3.97
CA GLN A 18 -6.02 7.11 -5.14
C GLN A 18 -4.76 7.95 -5.48
N GLY A 19 -3.55 7.41 -5.24
CA GLY A 19 -2.28 8.09 -5.50
C GLY A 19 -1.82 9.04 -4.39
N GLN A 20 -2.52 9.12 -3.27
CA GLN A 20 -2.11 9.89 -2.09
C GLN A 20 -1.60 8.96 -1.00
N THR A 21 -0.44 9.27 -0.42
CA THR A 21 0.09 8.55 0.74
C THR A 21 -0.69 8.95 1.99
N LEU A 22 -1.38 7.99 2.60
CA LEU A 22 -2.11 8.16 3.86
C LEU A 22 -1.18 8.06 5.07
N SER A 23 -0.27 7.08 5.06
CA SER A 23 0.68 6.85 6.15
C SER A 23 1.92 6.08 5.70
N ARG A 24 2.99 6.16 6.51
CA ARG A 24 4.24 5.40 6.34
C ARG A 24 4.55 4.60 7.58
N HIS A 25 5.09 3.40 7.38
CA HIS A 25 5.39 2.45 8.44
C HIS A 25 6.73 1.77 8.20
N SER A 26 7.41 1.37 9.27
CA SER A 26 8.70 0.68 9.18
C SER A 26 8.58 -0.80 8.79
N THR A 27 7.38 -1.40 8.92
CA THR A 27 7.16 -2.82 8.64
C THR A 27 5.93 -3.06 7.78
N GLN A 28 5.94 -4.17 7.05
CA GLN A 28 4.82 -4.61 6.22
C GLN A 28 3.55 -4.81 7.05
N GLU A 29 3.67 -5.48 8.19
CA GLU A 29 2.53 -5.78 9.06
C GLU A 29 1.86 -4.50 9.57
N ALA A 30 2.64 -3.49 9.97
CA ALA A 30 2.09 -2.21 10.42
C ALA A 30 1.36 -1.48 9.29
N ALA A 31 1.93 -1.44 8.08
CA ALA A 31 1.27 -0.84 6.92
C ALA A 31 0.01 -1.62 6.50
N TYR A 32 0.04 -2.95 6.53
CA TYR A 32 -1.10 -3.77 6.18
C TYR A 32 -2.24 -3.62 7.21
N LYS A 33 -1.91 -3.60 8.51
CA LYS A 33 -2.89 -3.33 9.56
C LYS A 33 -3.52 -1.94 9.41
N ALA A 34 -2.73 -0.92 9.12
CA ALA A 34 -3.25 0.42 8.86
C ALA A 34 -4.15 0.45 7.61
N ALA A 35 -3.78 -0.24 6.53
CA ALA A 35 -4.63 -0.35 5.34
C ALA A 35 -5.97 -1.03 5.62
N LEU A 36 -5.99 -2.07 6.47
CA LEU A 36 -7.23 -2.72 6.90
C LEU A 36 -8.09 -1.80 7.78
N ASP A 37 -7.47 -1.02 8.67
CA ASP A 37 -8.15 -0.04 9.52
C ASP A 37 -8.87 1.03 8.66
N TYR A 38 -8.15 1.60 7.69
CA TYR A 38 -8.74 2.52 6.72
C TYR A 38 -9.86 1.89 5.88
N ALA A 39 -9.67 0.65 5.41
CA ALA A 39 -10.70 -0.06 4.66
C ALA A 39 -11.95 -0.34 5.51
N SER A 40 -11.76 -0.63 6.80
CA SER A 40 -12.84 -0.88 7.76
C SER A 40 -13.64 0.40 8.00
N ALA A 41 -12.98 1.54 8.23
CA ALA A 41 -13.65 2.83 8.35
C ALA A 41 -14.47 3.18 7.10
N LEU A 42 -13.88 3.00 5.90
CA LEU A 42 -14.60 3.22 4.63
C LEU A 42 -15.77 2.26 4.43
N PHE A 43 -15.67 1.03 4.92
CA PHE A 43 -16.76 0.07 4.87
C PHE A 43 -17.93 0.48 5.75
N GLU A 44 -17.69 1.07 6.92
CA GLU A 44 -18.75 1.64 7.77
C GLU A 44 -19.49 2.79 7.07
N ASP A 45 -18.80 3.56 6.24
CA ASP A 45 -19.38 4.57 5.33
C ASP A 45 -20.05 3.98 4.07
N GLY A 46 -20.13 2.64 3.96
CA GLY A 46 -20.75 1.94 2.83
C GLY A 46 -19.88 1.84 1.57
N VAL A 47 -18.58 2.16 1.66
CA VAL A 47 -17.64 2.14 0.55
C VAL A 47 -16.92 0.80 0.47
N LYS A 48 -17.17 0.04 -0.61
CA LYS A 48 -16.42 -1.19 -0.89
C LYS A 48 -15.01 -0.86 -1.35
N THR A 49 -14.05 -1.25 -0.52
CA THR A 49 -12.63 -0.94 -0.71
C THR A 49 -11.82 -2.23 -0.85
N GLN A 50 -10.94 -2.28 -1.85
CA GLN A 50 -10.00 -3.38 -2.04
C GLN A 50 -8.64 -3.00 -1.46
N VAL A 51 -8.06 -3.88 -0.62
CA VAL A 51 -6.69 -3.73 -0.13
C VAL A 51 -5.77 -4.62 -0.96
N ALA A 52 -4.69 -4.07 -1.50
CA ALA A 52 -3.69 -4.82 -2.26
C ALA A 52 -2.27 -4.42 -1.85
N ILE A 53 -1.37 -5.41 -1.81
CA ILE A 53 0.06 -5.17 -1.61
C ILE A 53 0.70 -5.04 -3.00
N LYS A 54 1.29 -3.88 -3.28
CA LYS A 54 2.10 -3.66 -4.48
C LYS A 54 3.56 -3.63 -4.08
N PRO A 55 4.32 -4.72 -4.31
CA PRO A 55 5.76 -4.62 -4.22
C PRO A 55 6.23 -3.62 -5.28
N GLU A 56 7.00 -2.58 -4.92
CA GLU A 56 7.80 -1.90 -5.93
C GLU A 56 8.72 -2.96 -6.55
N PRO A 57 8.80 -3.03 -7.88
CA PRO A 57 9.82 -3.82 -8.51
C PRO A 57 11.15 -3.29 -7.99
N ARG A 58 11.84 -4.09 -7.18
CA ARG A 58 13.25 -3.86 -6.88
C ARG A 58 13.98 -4.01 -8.20
N THR A 59 14.09 -2.90 -8.93
CA THR A 59 14.96 -2.84 -10.10
C THR A 59 16.35 -2.84 -9.52
N PHE A 60 16.95 -4.02 -9.42
CA PHE A 60 18.37 -4.12 -9.09
C PHE A 60 19.11 -3.33 -10.18
N ALA A 61 19.77 -2.23 -9.80
CA ALA A 61 20.55 -1.44 -10.73
C ALA A 61 21.64 -2.35 -11.33
N GLY A 62 21.40 -2.86 -12.54
CA GLY A 62 22.33 -3.79 -13.20
C GLY A 62 21.73 -4.75 -14.22
N VAL A 63 20.41 -4.95 -14.26
CA VAL A 63 19.80 -5.82 -15.28
C VAL A 63 19.27 -4.97 -16.44
N SER A 64 20.10 -4.79 -17.46
CA SER A 64 19.60 -4.34 -18.78
C SER A 64 18.82 -5.52 -19.37
N PRO A 65 17.54 -5.36 -19.76
CA PRO A 65 16.85 -6.40 -20.51
C PRO A 65 17.46 -6.46 -21.91
N ASP A 66 18.18 -7.55 -22.20
CA ASP A 66 18.51 -7.95 -23.57
C ASP A 66 17.28 -8.61 -24.21
#